data_AF-A0A542DAC4-F1
#
_entry.id   AF-A0A542DAC4-F1
#
_cell.length_a   1.000
_cell.length_b   1.000
_cell.length_c   1.000
_cell.angle_alpha   90.00
_cell.angle_beta   90.00
_cell.angle_gamma   90.00
#
_symmetry.space_group_name_H-M   'P 1'
#
loop_
_entity.id
_entity.type
_entity.pdbx_description
1 polymer ?
#
loop_
_entity_poly.entity_id
_entity_poly.type
_entity_poly.pdbx_seq_one_letter_code
_entity_poly.pdbx_strand_id
1 'polypeptide(L)'
;MVQVYVSEVPITDEGEAVQLIVDAYYAHRAEWIAFTPEQLGDEFFELRTGRAGAIAQKFVSYRMGLAVVGDIAERVAASKPLADWVRESNRGRSLLFARDLDELRELLQDRQ
;
A
#
# COMPACT_ATOMS: atom_id res chain seq x y z
N MET A 1 -1.52 2.78 -19.35
CA MET A 1 -0.61 3.39 -18.36
C MET A 1 -1.36 3.36 -17.05
N VAL A 2 -0.82 2.68 -16.04
CA VAL A 2 -1.48 2.56 -14.73
C VAL A 2 -1.54 3.93 -14.06
N GLN A 3 -2.72 4.38 -13.65
CA GLN A 3 -2.89 5.66 -12.96
C GLN A 3 -2.64 5.48 -11.45
N VAL A 4 -1.59 6.13 -10.93
CA VAL A 4 -1.26 6.12 -9.51
C VAL A 4 -1.60 7.48 -8.89
N TYR A 5 -2.34 7.47 -7.79
CA TYR A 5 -2.54 8.64 -6.94
C TYR A 5 -1.61 8.54 -5.73
N VAL A 6 -0.73 9.53 -5.54
CA VAL A 6 0.10 9.64 -4.34
C VAL A 6 -0.71 10.40 -3.30
N SER A 7 -1.11 9.72 -2.23
CA SER A 7 -1.91 10.33 -1.17
C SER A 7 -1.10 11.38 -0.42
N GLU A 8 -1.74 12.51 -0.11
CA GLU A 8 -1.23 13.47 0.88
C GLU A 8 -1.88 13.25 2.27
N VAL A 9 -2.91 12.40 2.33
CA VAL A 9 -3.74 12.17 3.52
C VAL A 9 -3.33 10.83 4.18
N PRO A 10 -3.05 10.82 5.49
CA PRO A 10 -2.80 9.59 6.23
C PRO A 10 -4.08 8.77 6.37
N ILE A 11 -3.93 7.45 6.54
CA ILE A 11 -5.04 6.56 6.88
C ILE A 11 -4.64 5.67 8.04
N THR A 12 -5.56 5.54 9.00
CA THR A 12 -5.35 4.79 10.22
C THR A 12 -6.31 3.62 10.35
N ASP A 13 -7.49 3.68 9.75
CA ASP A 13 -8.47 2.62 9.82
C ASP A 13 -9.13 2.30 8.47
N GLU A 14 -10.02 1.31 8.50
CA GLU A 14 -10.77 0.86 7.33
C GLU A 14 -11.71 1.92 6.76
N GLY A 15 -12.26 2.81 7.60
CA GLY A 15 -13.20 3.85 7.19
C GLY A 15 -12.49 4.95 6.41
N GLU A 16 -11.35 5.42 6.93
CA GLU A 16 -10.48 6.38 6.25
C GLU A 16 -9.94 5.81 4.93
N ALA A 17 -9.54 4.53 4.92
CA ALA A 17 -9.13 3.84 3.70
C ALA A 17 -10.23 3.83 2.63
N VAL A 18 -11.47 3.49 3.00
CA VAL A 18 -12.60 3.48 2.06
C VAL A 18 -12.91 4.87 1.53
N GLN A 19 -12.92 5.89 2.40
CA GLN A 19 -13.17 7.27 1.97
C GLN A 19 -12.15 7.73 0.92
N LEU A 20 -10.86 7.42 1.14
CA LEU A 20 -9.79 7.78 0.22
C LEU A 20 -9.83 6.97 -1.08
N ILE A 21 -10.21 5.69 -1.04
CA ILE A 21 -10.45 4.85 -2.24
C ILE A 21 -11.53 5.48 -3.13
N VAL A 22 -12.63 5.93 -2.54
CA VAL A 22 -13.72 6.58 -3.29
C VAL A 22 -13.24 7.86 -3.93
N ASP A 23 -12.53 8.71 -3.18
CA ASP A 23 -11.98 9.96 -3.71
C ASP A 23 -10.98 9.71 -4.86
N ALA A 24 -10.02 8.81 -4.66
CA ALA A 24 -9.04 8.42 -5.68
C ALA A 24 -9.70 7.91 -6.97
N TYR A 25 -10.79 7.14 -6.85
CA TYR A 25 -11.53 6.64 -8.01
C TYR A 25 -12.22 7.77 -8.79
N TYR A 26 -12.95 8.64 -8.10
CA TYR A 26 -13.78 9.66 -8.76
C TYR A 26 -13.00 10.90 -9.19
N ALA A 27 -12.11 11.40 -8.32
CA ALA A 27 -11.36 12.63 -8.56
C ALA A 27 -10.09 12.39 -9.40
N HIS A 28 -9.41 11.26 -9.17
CA HIS A 28 -8.09 11.00 -9.77
C HIS A 28 -8.08 9.92 -10.84
N ARG A 29 -9.20 9.18 -11.02
CA ARG A 29 -9.29 8.01 -11.91
C ARG A 29 -8.17 7.00 -11.64
N ALA A 30 -7.77 6.90 -10.38
CA ALA A 30 -6.63 6.09 -9.97
C ALA A 30 -6.98 4.60 -9.93
N GLU A 31 -6.01 3.78 -10.31
CA GLU A 31 -6.03 2.32 -10.15
C GLU A 31 -5.25 1.90 -8.91
N TRP A 32 -4.30 2.74 -8.47
CA TRP A 32 -3.45 2.54 -7.30
C TRP A 32 -3.39 3.79 -6.43
N ILE A 33 -3.32 3.61 -5.12
CA ILE A 33 -2.99 4.67 -4.17
C ILE A 33 -1.64 4.36 -3.53
N ALA A 34 -0.72 5.32 -3.58
CA ALA A 34 0.58 5.25 -2.94
C ALA A 34 0.59 6.06 -1.64
N PHE A 35 1.16 5.47 -0.58
CA PHE A 35 1.35 6.09 0.73
C PHE A 35 2.81 6.02 1.14
N THR A 36 3.28 7.01 1.90
CA THR A 36 4.53 6.86 2.65
C THR A 36 4.30 5.96 3.87
N PRO A 37 5.36 5.33 4.42
CA PRO A 37 5.23 4.56 5.66
C PRO A 37 4.64 5.36 6.82
N GLU A 38 4.97 6.65 6.93
CA GLU A 38 4.52 7.54 7.99
C GLU A 38 3.00 7.78 7.93
N GLN A 39 2.44 7.84 6.73
CA GLN A 39 1.00 8.03 6.52
C GLN A 39 0.15 6.85 6.98
N LEU A 40 0.75 5.64 7.05
CA LEU A 40 0.08 4.43 7.52
C LEU A 40 0.27 4.21 9.03
N GLY A 41 1.28 4.84 9.61
CA GLY A 41 1.65 4.71 11.02
C GLY A 41 2.30 3.37 11.39
N ASP A 42 2.95 3.33 12.54
CA ASP A 42 3.74 2.17 12.98
C ASP A 42 2.91 0.89 13.13
N GLU A 43 1.66 1.01 13.61
CA GLU A 43 0.77 -0.13 13.84
C GLU A 43 0.40 -0.90 12.56
N PHE A 44 0.50 -0.26 11.40
CA PHE A 44 0.33 -0.93 10.10
C PHE A 44 1.42 -2.00 9.91
N PHE A 45 2.65 -1.72 10.34
CA PHE A 45 3.78 -2.64 10.20
C PHE A 45 3.85 -3.69 11.33
N GLU A 46 3.09 -3.50 12.41
CA GLU A 46 2.91 -4.50 13.47
C GLU A 46 1.80 -5.52 13.09
N LEU A 47 2.11 -6.51 12.24
CA LEU A 47 1.09 -7.41 11.66
C LEU A 47 0.18 -8.15 12.68
N ARG A 48 0.65 -8.35 13.91
CA ARG A 48 -0.15 -8.94 15.00
C ARG A 48 -1.38 -8.10 15.39
N THR A 49 -1.40 -6.81 15.07
CA THR A 49 -2.56 -5.93 15.31
C THR A 49 -3.73 -6.24 14.38
N GLY A 50 -3.47 -6.90 13.24
CA GLY A 50 -4.45 -7.13 12.18
C GLY A 50 -4.79 -5.90 11.33
N ARG A 51 -4.24 -4.73 11.66
CA ARG A 51 -4.58 -3.45 11.02
C ARG A 51 -4.18 -3.38 9.55
N ALA A 52 -2.95 -3.82 9.23
CA ALA A 52 -2.49 -3.93 7.85
C ALA A 52 -3.41 -4.82 6.99
N GLY A 53 -3.82 -5.97 7.54
CA GLY A 53 -4.71 -6.91 6.86
C GLY A 53 -6.09 -6.31 6.60
N ALA A 54 -6.68 -5.65 7.60
CA ALA A 54 -7.99 -5.00 7.47
C ALA A 54 -7.98 -3.89 6.41
N ILE A 55 -6.96 -3.01 6.43
CA ILE A 55 -6.80 -1.95 5.43
C ILE A 55 -6.58 -2.56 4.04
N ALA A 56 -5.61 -3.47 3.87
CA ALA A 56 -5.32 -4.11 2.59
C ALA A 56 -6.54 -4.85 2.02
N GLN A 57 -7.37 -5.46 2.88
CA GLN A 57 -8.60 -6.12 2.45
C GLN A 57 -9.60 -5.14 1.83
N LYS A 58 -9.67 -3.87 2.29
CA LYS A 58 -10.50 -2.85 1.64
C LYS A 58 -10.02 -2.59 0.21
N PHE A 59 -8.73 -2.34 0.03
CA PHE A 59 -8.14 -2.14 -1.29
C PHE A 59 -8.46 -3.30 -2.25
N VAL A 60 -8.30 -4.55 -1.79
CA VAL A 60 -8.69 -5.75 -2.58
C VAL A 60 -10.19 -5.77 -2.89
N SER A 61 -11.04 -5.53 -1.90
CA SER A 61 -12.51 -5.58 -2.05
C SER A 61 -13.02 -4.56 -3.07
N TYR A 62 -12.40 -3.38 -3.09
CA TYR A 62 -12.72 -2.29 -4.02
C TYR A 62 -11.92 -2.36 -5.33
N ARG A 63 -11.10 -3.40 -5.52
CA ARG A 63 -10.25 -3.62 -6.70
C ARG A 63 -9.31 -2.46 -7.01
N MET A 64 -8.80 -1.82 -5.97
CA MET A 64 -7.80 -0.76 -6.06
C MET A 64 -6.48 -1.27 -5.48
N GLY A 65 -5.36 -0.94 -6.13
CA GLY A 65 -4.04 -1.29 -5.61
C GLY A 65 -3.61 -0.39 -4.46
N LEU A 66 -2.91 -0.97 -3.49
CA LEU A 66 -2.25 -0.24 -2.41
C LEU A 66 -0.73 -0.30 -2.63
N ALA A 67 -0.06 0.85 -2.63
CA ALA A 67 1.39 0.92 -2.65
C ALA A 67 1.91 1.60 -1.39
N VAL A 68 2.91 1.00 -0.75
CA VAL A 68 3.72 1.63 0.29
C VAL A 68 5.04 2.03 -0.34
N VAL A 69 5.33 3.33 -0.37
CA VAL A 69 6.47 3.91 -1.05
C VAL A 69 7.35 4.64 -0.04
N GLY A 70 8.51 4.05 0.27
CA GLY A 70 9.48 4.59 1.21
C GLY A 70 10.33 3.50 1.84
N ASP A 71 11.39 3.92 2.52
CA ASP A 71 12.33 2.99 3.17
C ASP A 71 11.73 2.38 4.46
N ILE A 72 11.61 1.06 4.47
CA ILE A 72 11.20 0.27 5.64
C ILE A 72 12.21 -0.84 5.97
N ALA A 73 13.45 -0.74 5.46
CA ALA A 73 14.46 -1.79 5.58
C ALA A 73 14.74 -2.18 7.04
N GLU A 74 14.83 -1.21 7.94
CA GLU A 74 15.02 -1.47 9.38
C GLU A 74 13.84 -2.26 9.98
N ARG A 75 12.59 -1.89 9.62
CA ARG A 75 11.38 -2.59 10.09
C ARG A 75 11.34 -4.03 9.58
N VAL A 76 11.69 -4.23 8.31
CA VAL A 76 11.77 -5.54 7.65
C VAL A 76 12.85 -6.41 8.30
N ALA A 77 14.04 -5.84 8.57
CA ALA A 77 15.13 -6.55 9.23
C ALA A 77 14.77 -6.98 10.67
N ALA A 78 13.96 -6.18 11.37
CA ALA A 78 13.53 -6.45 12.74
C ALA A 78 12.36 -7.45 12.85
N SER A 79 11.64 -7.75 11.77
CA SER A 79 10.40 -8.54 11.82
C SER A 79 10.29 -9.53 10.67
N LYS A 80 10.52 -10.81 10.97
CA LYS A 80 10.34 -11.91 10.00
C LYS A 80 8.92 -11.95 9.40
N PRO A 81 7.83 -11.82 10.17
CA PRO A 81 6.48 -11.77 9.59
C PRO A 81 6.30 -10.61 8.60
N LEU A 82 6.85 -9.43 8.89
CA LEU A 82 6.80 -8.29 7.98
C LEU A 82 7.62 -8.56 6.71
N ALA A 83 8.84 -9.10 6.84
CA ALA A 83 9.67 -9.47 5.70
C ALA A 83 8.98 -10.48 4.77
N ASP A 84 8.36 -11.51 5.34
CA ASP A 84 7.61 -12.51 4.58
C ASP A 84 6.39 -11.85 3.91
N TRP A 85 5.67 -10.96 4.59
CA TRP A 85 4.52 -10.25 4.03
C TRP A 85 4.88 -9.31 2.87
N VAL A 86 5.96 -8.55 3.00
CA VAL A 86 6.48 -7.68 1.92
C VAL A 86 6.82 -8.51 0.68
N ARG A 87 7.54 -9.61 0.86
CA ARG A 87 7.93 -10.52 -0.22
C ARG A 87 6.72 -11.13 -0.93
N GLU A 88 5.74 -11.62 -0.18
CA GLU A 88 4.52 -12.20 -0.76
C GLU A 88 3.67 -11.14 -1.45
N SER A 89 3.54 -9.95 -0.87
CA SER A 89 2.79 -8.83 -1.45
C SER A 89 3.41 -8.40 -2.78
N ASN A 90 4.73 -8.23 -2.84
CA ASN A 90 5.46 -7.88 -4.06
C ASN A 90 5.44 -8.96 -5.15
N ARG A 91 4.94 -10.17 -4.87
CA ARG A 91 4.62 -11.20 -5.88
C ARG A 91 3.14 -11.19 -6.29
N GLY A 92 2.30 -10.55 -5.49
CA GLY A 92 0.88 -10.37 -5.72
C GLY A 92 0.55 -9.21 -6.67
N ARG A 93 -0.74 -8.88 -6.73
CA ARG A 93 -1.32 -7.91 -7.67
C ARG A 93 -2.02 -6.71 -7.00
N SER A 94 -2.15 -6.69 -5.68
CA SER A 94 -3.02 -5.72 -4.99
C SER A 94 -2.31 -4.89 -3.92
N LEU A 95 -1.12 -5.29 -3.50
CA LEU A 95 -0.30 -4.58 -2.52
C LEU A 95 1.14 -4.62 -2.97
N LEU A 96 1.80 -3.47 -3.03
CA LEU A 96 3.22 -3.34 -3.36
C LEU A 96 3.95 -2.53 -2.29
N PHE A 97 5.21 -2.87 -2.10
CA PHE A 97 6.19 -2.13 -1.33
C PHE A 97 7.34 -1.77 -2.26
N ALA A 98 7.68 -0.48 -2.32
CA ALA A 98 8.77 0.05 -3.14
C ALA A 98 9.56 1.07 -2.31
N ARG A 99 10.87 1.21 -2.55
CA ARG A 99 11.67 2.20 -1.82
C ARG A 99 11.40 3.62 -2.29
N ASP A 100 11.01 3.77 -3.54
CA ASP A 100 10.67 5.04 -4.18
C ASP A 100 9.64 4.86 -5.31
N LEU A 101 9.24 5.98 -5.93
CA LEU A 101 8.27 5.98 -7.02
C LEU A 101 8.81 5.37 -8.31
N ASP A 102 10.13 5.31 -8.50
CA ASP A 102 10.73 4.70 -9.70
C ASP A 102 10.66 3.18 -9.60
N GLU A 103 11.02 2.60 -8.46
CA GLU A 103 10.83 1.17 -8.18
C GLU A 103 9.34 0.77 -8.27
N LEU A 104 8.42 1.61 -7.77
CA LEU A 104 6.99 1.35 -7.94
C LEU A 104 6.58 1.30 -9.42
N ARG A 105 7.10 2.21 -10.26
CA ARG A 105 6.81 2.23 -11.70
C ARG A 105 7.30 0.96 -12.38
N GLU A 106 8.50 0.48 -12.05
CA GLU A 106 9.06 -0.77 -12.57
C GLU A 106 8.16 -1.97 -12.20
N LEU A 107 7.79 -2.08 -10.92
CA LEU A 107 6.89 -3.14 -10.45
C LEU A 107 5.55 -3.13 -11.20
N LEU A 108 5.00 -1.96 -11.52
CA LEU A 108 3.73 -1.84 -12.24
C LEU A 108 3.84 -2.14 -13.74
N GLN A 109 5.03 -1.98 -14.35
CA GLN A 109 5.26 -2.32 -15.76
C GLN A 109 5.26 -3.82 -15.99
N ASP A 110 5.87 -4.59 -15.08
CA ASP A 110 5.94 -6.06 -15.14
C ASP A 110 4.57 -6.76 -15.02
N ARG A 111 3.51 -5.99 -14.76
CA ARG A 111 2.15 -6.48 -14.47
C ARG A 111 1.13 -6.15 -15.56
N GLN A 112 1.57 -5.58 -16.69
CA GLN A 112 0.74 -5.31 -17.87
C GLN A 112 0.69 -6.49 -18.85
#